data_AF-A0A3D0DP04-F1
#
_entry.id   AF-A0A3D0DP04-F1
#
_cell.length_a   1.000
_cell.length_b   1.000
_cell.length_c   1.000
_cell.angle_alpha   90.00
_cell.angle_beta   90.00
_cell.angle_gamma   90.00
#
_symmetry.space_group_name_H-M   'P 1'
#
loop_
_entity.id
_entity.type
_entity.pdbx_description
1 polymer ?
#
loop_
_entity_poly.entity_id
_entity_poly.type
_entity_poly.pdbx_seq_one_letter_code
_entity_poly.pdbx_strand_id
1 'polypeptide(L)'
;IKVVTAAKFRKSFFIIELPEYKVPSLKFAFFSMLERGKAYIIKAGTIILVCNTVVQIMQSFNWSFQVVEEGLEDTSILASISRPFAYLLIPIVGVAAWQLAAAAITGFIAKENVVGTIATVYAITNLVDPDELELVGEGNAVAVAMGITKVAALAYLLFNLYTPPCFAALGAMNSEMQSKKWLWGAIGLQLATGFTVGFLVYQIGTLITTGTIGAGFLGGLLAVICFAIIITSIAIRNKKQIALEYKMS
;
A
#
# COMPACT_ATOMS: atom_id res chain seq x y z
N ILE A 1 14.17 8.95 -16.46
CA ILE A 1 14.79 9.80 -15.40
C ILE A 1 15.01 11.24 -15.88
N LYS A 2 15.76 11.50 -16.96
CA LYS A 2 16.03 12.86 -17.51
C LYS A 2 14.81 13.75 -17.80
N VAL A 3 13.65 13.16 -18.12
CA VAL A 3 12.39 13.87 -18.38
C VAL A 3 11.61 14.22 -17.10
N VAL A 4 11.94 13.58 -15.98
CA VAL A 4 11.23 13.69 -14.70
C VAL A 4 11.92 14.67 -13.74
N THR A 5 13.24 14.87 -13.86
CA THR A 5 14.05 15.61 -12.86
C THR A 5 14.40 17.06 -13.18
N ALA A 6 14.00 17.62 -14.34
CA ALA A 6 14.15 19.05 -14.66
C ALA A 6 15.57 19.68 -14.44
N ALA A 7 16.65 18.89 -14.46
CA ALA A 7 17.99 19.39 -14.18
C ALA A 7 18.65 20.02 -15.43
N LYS A 8 18.86 21.35 -15.40
CA LYS A 8 19.69 22.11 -16.38
C LYS A 8 21.16 21.64 -16.28
N PHE A 9 21.71 21.01 -17.32
CA PHE A 9 23.16 20.79 -17.42
C PHE A 9 23.80 21.89 -18.28
N ARG A 10 24.30 22.95 -17.62
CA ARG A 10 25.29 23.85 -18.23
C ARG A 10 26.65 23.14 -18.11
N LYS A 11 27.36 22.89 -19.21
CA LYS A 11 28.76 22.42 -19.14
C LYS A 11 29.62 23.57 -18.60
N SER A 12 29.73 23.67 -17.29
CA SER A 12 30.75 24.47 -16.62
C SER A 12 32.06 23.69 -16.69
N PHE A 13 33.10 24.26 -17.27
CA PHE A 13 34.47 23.79 -17.08
C PHE A 13 34.91 24.18 -15.67
N PHE A 14 34.35 23.50 -14.68
CA PHE A 14 34.79 23.61 -13.31
C PHE A 14 35.78 22.47 -13.08
N ILE A 15 37.07 22.80 -13.14
CA ILE A 15 38.13 21.90 -12.68
C ILE A 15 37.98 21.86 -11.16
N ILE A 16 37.30 20.81 -10.66
CA ILE A 16 37.27 20.49 -9.23
C ILE A 16 38.54 19.70 -8.96
N GLU A 17 39.47 20.35 -8.27
CA GLU A 17 40.56 19.68 -7.60
C GLU A 17 39.91 18.83 -6.51
N LEU A 18 39.90 17.52 -6.69
CA LEU A 18 39.28 16.64 -5.71
C LEU A 18 40.14 16.69 -4.45
N PRO A 19 39.62 17.11 -3.28
CA PRO A 19 40.39 17.11 -2.06
C PRO A 19 40.84 15.68 -1.74
N GLU A 20 41.97 15.56 -1.07
CA GLU A 20 42.55 14.27 -0.68
C GLU A 20 41.50 13.45 0.09
N TYR A 21 41.17 12.26 -0.43
CA TYR A 21 40.12 11.42 0.10
C TYR A 21 40.50 10.94 1.50
N LYS A 22 39.86 11.50 2.53
CA LYS A 22 40.01 11.04 3.90
C LYS A 22 39.11 9.83 4.11
N VAL A 23 39.73 8.69 4.42
CA VAL A 23 39.00 7.45 4.73
C VAL A 23 38.03 7.71 5.89
N PRO A 24 36.73 7.38 5.72
CA PRO A 24 35.74 7.63 6.74
C PRO A 24 36.05 6.77 7.97
N SER A 25 35.98 7.38 9.15
CA SER A 25 36.16 6.67 10.40
C SER A 25 34.94 5.77 10.66
N LEU A 26 35.12 4.46 10.46
CA LEU A 26 34.06 3.46 10.60
C LEU A 26 33.34 3.55 11.96
N LYS A 27 34.08 3.86 13.04
CA LYS A 27 33.50 4.05 14.37
C LYS A 27 32.48 5.20 14.42
N PHE A 28 32.83 6.37 13.88
CA PHE A 28 31.92 7.51 13.88
C PHE A 28 30.74 7.31 12.94
N ALA A 29 30.97 6.67 11.77
CA ALA A 29 29.90 6.29 10.86
C ALA A 29 28.89 5.35 11.55
N PHE A 30 29.39 4.35 12.29
CA PHE A 30 28.55 3.41 13.03
C PHE A 30 27.76 4.08 14.16
N PHE A 31 28.39 4.90 15.00
CA PHE A 31 27.67 5.62 16.05
C PHE A 31 26.64 6.60 15.48
N SER A 32 26.97 7.30 14.40
CA SER A 32 26.01 8.20 13.72
C SER A 32 24.84 7.42 13.12
N MET A 33 25.08 6.24 12.56
CA MET A 33 24.02 5.34 12.09
C MET A 33 23.12 4.89 13.25
N LEU A 34 23.69 4.46 14.37
CA LEU A 34 22.94 4.02 15.55
C LEU A 34 22.08 5.14 16.14
N GLU A 35 22.61 6.35 16.23
CA GLU A 35 21.87 7.51 16.77
C GLU A 35 20.66 7.85 15.88
N ARG A 36 20.85 7.86 14.56
CA ARG A 36 19.75 8.04 13.58
C ARG A 36 18.76 6.88 13.65
N GLY A 37 19.23 5.65 13.81
CA GLY A 37 18.39 4.46 13.99
C GLY A 37 17.53 4.54 15.25
N LYS A 38 18.10 4.95 16.38
CA LYS A 38 17.36 5.17 17.64
C LYS A 38 16.29 6.25 17.47
N ALA A 39 16.63 7.37 16.84
CA ALA A 39 15.67 8.44 16.57
C ALA A 39 14.50 7.99 15.68
N TYR A 40 14.80 7.12 14.69
CA TYR A 40 13.77 6.50 13.86
C TYR A 40 12.87 5.56 14.66
N ILE A 41 13.44 4.65 15.46
CA ILE A 41 12.66 3.69 16.27
C ILE A 41 11.69 4.42 17.22
N ILE A 42 12.15 5.46 17.90
CA ILE A 42 11.30 6.21 18.85
C ILE A 42 10.13 6.88 18.12
N LYS A 43 10.38 7.53 16.97
CA LYS A 43 9.33 8.19 16.19
C LYS A 43 8.38 7.20 15.52
N ALA A 44 8.90 6.18 14.87
CA ALA A 44 8.10 5.19 14.15
C ALA A 44 7.32 4.28 15.11
N GLY A 45 7.95 3.83 16.19
CA GLY A 45 7.33 2.94 17.19
C GLY A 45 6.12 3.58 17.87
N THR A 46 6.18 4.87 18.20
CA THR A 46 5.04 5.59 18.79
C THR A 46 3.84 5.63 17.84
N ILE A 47 4.09 5.85 16.54
CA ILE A 47 3.02 5.89 15.52
C ILE A 47 2.42 4.50 15.33
N ILE A 48 3.27 3.46 15.18
CA ILE A 48 2.82 2.07 14.98
C ILE A 48 1.94 1.61 16.14
N LEU A 49 2.38 1.84 17.38
CA LEU A 49 1.65 1.43 18.58
C LEU A 49 0.26 2.10 18.65
N VAL A 50 0.18 3.40 18.40
CA VAL A 50 -1.10 4.12 18.39
C VAL A 50 -2.01 3.60 17.29
N CYS A 51 -1.51 3.44 16.07
CA CYS A 51 -2.31 2.97 14.94
C CYS A 51 -2.79 1.52 15.12
N ASN A 52 -1.95 0.62 15.65
CA ASN A 52 -2.32 -0.77 15.91
C ASN A 52 -3.40 -0.86 16.99
N THR A 53 -3.24 -0.15 18.11
CA THR A 53 -4.27 -0.08 19.16
C THR A 53 -5.60 0.43 18.64
N VAL A 54 -5.59 1.47 17.79
CA VAL A 54 -6.82 2.01 17.17
C VAL A 54 -7.48 0.97 16.27
N VAL A 55 -6.71 0.26 15.43
CA VAL A 55 -7.25 -0.81 14.58
C VAL A 55 -7.84 -1.94 15.42
N GLN A 56 -7.15 -2.35 16.49
CA GLN A 56 -7.63 -3.40 17.39
C GLN A 56 -8.97 -3.00 18.02
N ILE A 57 -9.09 -1.76 18.51
CA ILE A 57 -10.36 -1.24 19.05
C ILE A 57 -11.45 -1.26 17.97
N MET A 58 -11.13 -0.82 16.75
CA MET A 58 -12.10 -0.80 15.65
C MET A 58 -12.56 -2.20 15.22
N GLN A 59 -11.70 -3.20 15.38
CA GLN A 59 -12.01 -4.60 15.10
C GLN A 59 -12.82 -5.24 16.24
N SER A 60 -12.42 -5.01 17.49
CA SER A 60 -13.03 -5.67 18.66
C SER A 60 -14.35 -5.05 19.12
N PHE A 61 -14.63 -3.77 18.80
CA PHE A 61 -15.80 -3.06 19.28
C PHE A 61 -16.75 -2.63 18.15
N ASN A 62 -18.05 -2.62 18.45
CA ASN A 62 -19.07 -1.97 17.64
C ASN A 62 -19.27 -0.49 18.04
N TRP A 63 -20.09 0.26 17.29
CA TRP A 63 -20.38 1.68 17.58
C TRP A 63 -21.05 1.93 18.94
N SER A 64 -21.59 0.88 19.57
CA SER A 64 -22.16 0.91 20.92
C SER A 64 -21.16 0.48 22.00
N PHE A 65 -19.87 0.32 21.66
CA PHE A 65 -18.79 -0.15 22.54
C PHE A 65 -19.06 -1.53 23.19
N GLN A 66 -19.80 -2.39 22.52
CA GLN A 66 -19.92 -3.79 22.90
C GLN A 66 -18.84 -4.61 22.17
N VAL A 67 -18.34 -5.62 22.85
CA VAL A 67 -17.37 -6.57 22.27
C VAL A 67 -18.08 -7.38 21.19
N VAL A 68 -17.48 -7.44 20.01
CA VAL A 68 -17.99 -8.23 18.88
C VAL A 68 -17.65 -9.69 19.12
N GLU A 69 -18.67 -10.55 19.22
CA GLU A 69 -18.50 -12.00 19.31
C GLU A 69 -18.16 -12.62 17.96
N GLU A 70 -17.45 -13.77 17.99
CA GLU A 70 -17.09 -14.54 16.79
C GLU A 70 -18.35 -14.89 15.98
N GLY A 71 -18.42 -14.40 14.73
CA GLY A 71 -19.57 -14.58 13.83
C GLY A 71 -20.49 -13.36 13.65
N LEU A 72 -20.32 -12.27 14.43
CA LEU A 72 -21.01 -10.97 14.23
C LEU A 72 -20.09 -9.85 13.75
N GLU A 73 -19.03 -10.23 13.06
CA GLU A 73 -17.94 -9.34 12.63
C GLU A 73 -18.37 -8.24 11.66
N ASP A 74 -19.47 -8.49 10.94
CA ASP A 74 -20.19 -7.54 10.10
C ASP A 74 -20.67 -6.27 10.83
N THR A 75 -20.75 -6.31 12.17
CA THR A 75 -21.18 -5.19 13.03
C THR A 75 -20.04 -4.36 13.60
N SER A 76 -18.79 -4.79 13.39
CA SER A 76 -17.60 -4.06 13.84
C SER A 76 -17.54 -2.66 13.22
N ILE A 77 -16.92 -1.71 13.95
CA ILE A 77 -16.64 -0.37 13.42
C ILE A 77 -15.80 -0.50 12.14
N LEU A 78 -14.86 -1.44 12.12
CA LEU A 78 -14.03 -1.75 10.97
C LEU A 78 -14.85 -2.19 9.75
N ALA A 79 -15.86 -3.04 9.91
CA ALA A 79 -16.75 -3.44 8.82
C ALA A 79 -17.49 -2.23 8.21
N SER A 80 -17.99 -1.32 9.06
CA SER A 80 -18.69 -0.12 8.59
C SER A 80 -17.80 0.81 7.75
N ILE A 81 -16.52 0.95 8.12
CA ILE A 81 -15.55 1.77 7.40
C ILE A 81 -15.02 1.08 6.14
N SER A 82 -14.92 -0.26 6.15
CA SER A 82 -14.30 -1.04 5.07
C SER A 82 -15.26 -1.38 3.93
N ARG A 83 -16.57 -1.44 4.20
CA ARG A 83 -17.61 -1.68 3.18
C ARG A 83 -17.51 -0.79 1.93
N PRO A 84 -17.35 0.55 2.01
CA PRO A 84 -17.18 1.37 0.81
C PRO A 84 -15.91 1.03 0.03
N PHE A 85 -14.83 0.64 0.72
CA PHE A 85 -13.58 0.22 0.07
C PHE A 85 -13.69 -1.16 -0.61
N ALA A 86 -14.64 -2.01 -0.18
CA ALA A 86 -14.89 -3.30 -0.82
C ALA A 86 -15.27 -3.15 -2.30
N TYR A 87 -16.00 -2.10 -2.67
CA TYR A 87 -16.36 -1.83 -4.06
C TYR A 87 -15.15 -1.52 -4.94
N LEU A 88 -14.10 -0.91 -4.37
CA LEU A 88 -12.85 -0.69 -5.07
C LEU A 88 -12.14 -2.02 -5.36
N LEU A 89 -12.28 -3.03 -4.50
CA LEU A 89 -11.61 -4.33 -4.66
C LEU A 89 -12.35 -5.30 -5.59
N ILE A 90 -13.59 -5.01 -5.99
CA ILE A 90 -14.37 -5.88 -6.91
C ILE A 90 -13.60 -6.20 -8.19
N PRO A 91 -12.96 -5.24 -8.90
CA PRO A 91 -12.22 -5.57 -10.12
C PRO A 91 -10.94 -6.40 -9.90
N ILE A 92 -10.46 -6.52 -8.65
CA ILE A 92 -9.23 -7.25 -8.31
C ILE A 92 -9.53 -8.63 -7.73
N VAL A 93 -10.63 -8.77 -6.99
CA VAL A 93 -10.99 -10.02 -6.29
C VAL A 93 -12.20 -10.71 -6.92
N GLY A 94 -13.02 -9.97 -7.65
CA GLY A 94 -14.28 -10.43 -8.26
C GLY A 94 -15.48 -10.44 -7.31
N VAL A 95 -15.25 -10.28 -6.01
CA VAL A 95 -16.28 -10.32 -4.97
C VAL A 95 -16.17 -9.06 -4.12
N ALA A 96 -17.32 -8.51 -3.72
CA ALA A 96 -17.40 -7.41 -2.76
C ALA A 96 -17.18 -7.94 -1.32
N ALA A 97 -15.96 -8.35 -1.01
CA ALA A 97 -15.58 -8.83 0.32
C ALA A 97 -15.08 -7.66 1.17
N TRP A 98 -15.88 -7.22 2.14
CA TRP A 98 -15.47 -6.16 3.06
C TRP A 98 -14.34 -6.62 3.98
N GLN A 99 -14.21 -7.92 4.23
CA GLN A 99 -13.16 -8.52 5.02
C GLN A 99 -11.78 -8.29 4.41
N LEU A 100 -11.67 -8.47 3.09
CA LEU A 100 -10.44 -8.18 2.35
C LEU A 100 -10.14 -6.69 2.27
N ALA A 101 -11.17 -5.85 2.23
CA ALA A 101 -11.02 -4.39 2.32
C ALA A 101 -10.49 -3.98 3.69
N ALA A 102 -11.03 -4.55 4.77
CA ALA A 102 -10.59 -4.32 6.14
C ALA A 102 -9.12 -4.73 6.30
N ALA A 103 -8.76 -5.94 5.88
CA ALA A 103 -7.38 -6.42 5.91
C ALA A 103 -6.42 -5.58 5.05
N ALA A 104 -6.90 -5.03 3.91
CA ALA A 104 -6.07 -4.14 3.10
C ALA A 104 -5.83 -2.79 3.82
N ILE A 105 -6.86 -2.24 4.49
CA ILE A 105 -6.77 -1.00 5.27
C ILE A 105 -5.79 -1.17 6.44
N THR A 106 -5.89 -2.26 7.20
CA THR A 106 -4.94 -2.55 8.29
C THR A 106 -3.53 -2.79 7.74
N GLY A 107 -3.44 -3.37 6.54
CA GLY A 107 -2.20 -3.52 5.77
C GLY A 107 -1.49 -2.23 5.38
N PHE A 108 -2.18 -1.09 5.31
CA PHE A 108 -1.53 0.22 5.13
C PHE A 108 -0.79 0.66 6.39
N ILE A 109 -1.17 0.15 7.56
CA ILE A 109 -0.53 0.46 8.83
C ILE A 109 0.71 -0.41 9.01
N ALA A 110 0.54 -1.72 8.87
CA ALA A 110 1.57 -2.74 9.00
C ALA A 110 1.24 -3.90 8.05
N LYS A 111 2.18 -4.29 7.18
CA LYS A 111 1.93 -5.23 6.07
C LYS A 111 1.76 -6.66 6.56
N GLU A 112 2.45 -7.00 7.63
CA GLU A 112 2.37 -8.24 8.38
C GLU A 112 1.00 -8.43 9.06
N ASN A 113 0.36 -7.33 9.46
CA ASN A 113 -0.92 -7.37 10.18
C ASN A 113 -2.11 -7.76 9.28
N VAL A 114 -1.91 -7.80 7.95
CA VAL A 114 -2.93 -8.23 6.99
C VAL A 114 -3.35 -9.67 7.29
N VAL A 115 -2.40 -10.55 7.60
CA VAL A 115 -2.67 -11.98 7.85
C VAL A 115 -3.48 -12.15 9.13
N GLY A 116 -3.08 -11.50 10.23
CA GLY A 116 -3.84 -11.51 11.49
C GLY A 116 -5.23 -10.90 11.34
N THR A 117 -5.38 -9.84 10.52
CA THR A 117 -6.70 -9.24 10.24
C THR A 117 -7.58 -10.19 9.42
N ILE A 118 -7.03 -10.93 8.44
CA ILE A 118 -7.81 -11.94 7.70
C ILE A 118 -8.24 -13.08 8.64
N ALA A 119 -7.34 -13.55 9.51
CA ALA A 119 -7.61 -14.65 10.43
C ALA A 119 -8.76 -14.33 11.38
N THR A 120 -8.71 -13.13 11.96
CA THR A 120 -9.75 -12.59 12.84
C THR A 120 -11.03 -12.31 12.06
N VAL A 121 -10.99 -11.54 10.96
CA VAL A 121 -12.19 -11.07 10.24
C VAL A 121 -13.01 -12.19 9.57
N TYR A 122 -12.36 -13.29 9.19
CA TYR A 122 -13.02 -14.47 8.62
C TYR A 122 -13.34 -15.55 9.67
N ALA A 123 -13.07 -15.32 10.97
CA ALA A 123 -13.16 -16.33 12.02
C ALA A 123 -12.42 -17.65 11.68
N ILE A 124 -11.28 -17.55 10.99
CA ILE A 124 -10.46 -18.70 10.57
C ILE A 124 -9.23 -18.90 11.45
N THR A 125 -9.32 -18.51 12.73
CA THR A 125 -8.27 -18.71 13.75
C THR A 125 -7.88 -20.19 13.93
N ASN A 126 -8.77 -21.12 13.55
CA ASN A 126 -8.48 -22.56 13.53
C ASN A 126 -7.62 -23.01 12.32
N LEU A 127 -7.47 -22.16 11.29
CA LEU A 127 -6.72 -22.46 10.05
C LEU A 127 -5.48 -21.57 9.88
N VAL A 128 -5.47 -20.41 10.53
CA VAL A 128 -4.38 -19.42 10.51
C VAL A 128 -4.17 -18.95 11.95
N ASP A 129 -2.98 -19.16 12.49
CA ASP A 129 -2.62 -18.64 13.80
C ASP A 129 -2.40 -17.12 13.70
N PRO A 130 -3.19 -16.29 14.40
CA PRO A 130 -3.07 -14.84 14.33
C PRO A 130 -1.81 -14.29 15.02
N ASP A 131 -1.21 -15.04 15.95
CA ASP A 131 -0.03 -14.63 16.70
C ASP A 131 1.27 -15.05 15.99
N GLU A 132 1.31 -16.26 15.44
CA GLU A 132 2.46 -16.75 14.66
C GLU A 132 2.42 -16.32 13.18
N LEU A 133 1.28 -15.85 12.68
CA LEU A 133 1.03 -15.49 11.27
C LEU A 133 1.28 -16.65 10.29
N GLU A 134 1.16 -17.88 10.79
CA GLU A 134 1.39 -19.11 10.05
C GLU A 134 0.08 -19.83 9.70
N LEU A 135 0.13 -20.60 8.62
CA LEU A 135 -1.01 -21.35 8.11
C LEU A 135 -0.96 -22.76 8.73
N VAL A 136 -1.85 -23.01 9.69
CA VAL A 136 -1.88 -24.25 10.48
C VAL A 136 -2.72 -25.34 9.79
N GLY A 137 -3.64 -24.93 8.90
CA GLY A 137 -4.54 -25.82 8.17
C GLY A 137 -4.16 -26.13 6.71
N GLU A 138 -5.09 -26.71 5.96
CA GLU A 138 -4.92 -26.93 4.52
C GLU A 138 -5.24 -25.64 3.73
N GLY A 139 -4.35 -25.21 2.84
CA GLY A 139 -4.54 -23.97 2.06
C GLY A 139 -5.81 -23.94 1.19
N ASN A 140 -6.35 -25.11 0.84
CA ASN A 140 -7.62 -25.20 0.10
C ASN A 140 -8.83 -24.89 1.00
N ALA A 141 -8.76 -25.22 2.31
CA ALA A 141 -9.80 -24.90 3.27
C ALA A 141 -9.91 -23.37 3.50
N VAL A 142 -8.78 -22.67 3.49
CA VAL A 142 -8.74 -21.20 3.58
C VAL A 142 -9.42 -20.54 2.38
N ALA A 143 -9.16 -21.02 1.16
CA ALA A 143 -9.79 -20.49 -0.05
C ALA A 143 -11.32 -20.68 -0.04
N VAL A 144 -11.80 -21.82 0.47
CA VAL A 144 -13.23 -22.12 0.62
C VAL A 144 -13.85 -21.22 1.69
N ALA A 145 -13.21 -21.08 2.85
CA ALA A 145 -13.70 -20.23 3.94
C ALA A 145 -13.78 -18.75 3.54
N MET A 146 -12.80 -18.27 2.76
CA MET A 146 -12.77 -16.89 2.28
C MET A 146 -13.71 -16.63 1.08
N GLY A 147 -14.22 -17.69 0.43
CA GLY A 147 -15.10 -17.57 -0.73
C GLY A 147 -14.42 -16.97 -1.96
N ILE A 148 -13.10 -17.08 -2.09
CA ILE A 148 -12.31 -16.49 -3.18
C ILE A 148 -11.54 -17.55 -3.97
N THR A 149 -11.31 -17.28 -5.25
CA THR A 149 -10.48 -18.14 -6.10
C THR A 149 -9.00 -17.97 -5.77
N LYS A 150 -8.17 -18.99 -6.08
CA LYS A 150 -6.71 -18.90 -5.92
C LYS A 150 -6.11 -17.73 -6.72
N VAL A 151 -6.70 -17.43 -7.88
CA VAL A 151 -6.33 -16.28 -8.71
C VAL A 151 -6.65 -14.96 -8.01
N ALA A 152 -7.82 -14.84 -7.39
CA ALA A 152 -8.21 -13.66 -6.61
C ALA A 152 -7.30 -13.45 -5.39
N ALA A 153 -6.92 -14.52 -4.70
CA ALA A 153 -5.96 -14.45 -3.59
C ALA A 153 -4.58 -13.94 -4.05
N LEU A 154 -4.09 -14.43 -5.20
CA LEU A 154 -2.81 -13.99 -5.77
C LEU A 154 -2.88 -12.53 -6.25
N ALA A 155 -3.97 -12.11 -6.88
CA ALA A 155 -4.21 -10.73 -7.26
C ALA A 155 -4.26 -9.79 -6.05
N TYR A 156 -4.92 -10.21 -4.97
CA TYR A 156 -5.00 -9.46 -3.71
C TYR A 156 -3.63 -9.34 -3.03
N LEU A 157 -2.81 -10.40 -3.05
CA LEU A 157 -1.44 -10.37 -2.53
C LEU A 157 -0.56 -9.38 -3.31
N LEU A 158 -0.64 -9.41 -4.64
CA LEU A 158 0.08 -8.48 -5.52
C LEU A 158 -0.39 -7.04 -5.29
N PHE A 159 -1.69 -6.81 -5.13
CA PHE A 159 -2.22 -5.50 -4.74
C PHE A 159 -1.62 -5.00 -3.42
N ASN A 160 -1.60 -5.84 -2.39
CA ASN A 160 -1.02 -5.48 -1.09
C ASN A 160 0.51 -5.27 -1.12
N LEU A 161 1.21 -5.93 -2.03
CA LEU A 161 2.66 -5.77 -2.20
C LEU A 161 3.03 -4.39 -2.77
N TYR A 162 2.23 -3.87 -3.71
CA TYR A 162 2.51 -2.60 -4.41
C TYR A 162 1.81 -1.37 -3.82
N THR A 163 0.94 -1.56 -2.84
CA THR A 163 0.27 -0.44 -2.16
C THR A 163 1.27 0.36 -1.31
N PRO A 164 0.95 1.65 -1.05
CA PRO A 164 1.78 2.55 -0.25
C PRO A 164 2.38 1.91 1.02
N PRO A 165 3.64 2.25 1.36
CA PRO A 165 4.30 1.71 2.54
C PRO A 165 3.65 2.25 3.82
N CYS A 166 4.04 1.70 4.97
CA CYS A 166 3.50 2.08 6.27
C CYS A 166 3.70 3.58 6.57
N PHE A 167 2.92 4.11 7.53
CA PHE A 167 2.95 5.53 7.91
C PHE A 167 4.35 6.05 8.27
N ALA A 168 5.23 5.21 8.80
CA ALA A 168 6.61 5.59 9.09
C ALA A 168 7.39 5.96 7.82
N ALA A 169 7.27 5.17 6.75
CA ALA A 169 7.90 5.44 5.47
C ALA A 169 7.26 6.65 4.77
N LEU A 170 5.94 6.81 4.86
CA LEU A 170 5.25 8.00 4.36
C LEU A 170 5.70 9.28 5.08
N GLY A 171 5.95 9.19 6.40
CA GLY A 171 6.50 10.27 7.20
C GLY A 171 7.91 10.69 6.74
N ALA A 172 8.77 9.70 6.46
CA ALA A 172 10.09 9.95 5.88
C ALA A 172 9.98 10.61 4.49
N MET A 173 9.14 10.06 3.60
CA MET A 173 8.88 10.65 2.28
C MET A 173 8.39 12.10 2.37
N ASN A 174 7.52 12.41 3.34
CA ASN A 174 7.03 13.78 3.55
C ASN A 174 8.18 14.74 3.91
N SER A 175 9.10 14.28 4.76
CA SER A 175 10.25 15.06 5.19
C SER A 175 11.28 15.27 4.07
N GLU A 176 11.38 14.34 3.12
CA GLU A 176 12.31 14.44 1.99
C GLU A 176 11.74 15.24 0.81
N MET A 177 10.47 15.05 0.47
CA MET A 177 9.86 15.69 -0.70
C MET A 177 9.49 17.17 -0.46
N GLN A 178 9.41 17.61 0.80
CA GLN A 178 9.11 19.00 1.24
C GLN A 178 7.83 19.61 0.59
N SER A 179 7.00 18.81 -0.07
CA SER A 179 5.78 19.23 -0.78
C SER A 179 4.68 18.19 -0.61
N LYS A 180 3.61 18.58 0.10
CA LYS A 180 2.44 17.71 0.36
C LYS A 180 1.75 17.26 -0.94
N LYS A 181 1.74 18.11 -1.98
CA LYS A 181 1.14 17.76 -3.28
C LYS A 181 1.85 16.59 -3.95
N TRP A 182 3.18 16.55 -3.84
CA TRP A 182 3.99 15.47 -4.41
C TRP A 182 3.89 14.18 -3.59
N LEU A 183 3.76 14.27 -2.26
CA LEU A 183 3.51 13.12 -1.41
C LEU A 183 2.19 12.43 -1.76
N TRP A 184 1.08 13.18 -1.83
CA TRP A 184 -0.21 12.61 -2.23
C TRP A 184 -0.19 12.07 -3.67
N GLY A 185 0.57 12.71 -4.57
CA GLY A 185 0.82 12.18 -5.91
C GLY A 185 1.57 10.84 -5.90
N ALA A 186 2.58 10.69 -5.05
CA ALA A 186 3.34 9.45 -4.91
C ALA A 186 2.49 8.30 -4.32
N ILE A 187 1.71 8.59 -3.27
CA ILE A 187 0.76 7.64 -2.68
C ILE A 187 -0.28 7.20 -3.72
N GLY A 188 -0.87 8.17 -4.44
CA GLY A 188 -1.83 7.88 -5.50
C GLY A 188 -1.24 7.05 -6.63
N LEU A 189 0.02 7.32 -7.02
CA LEU A 189 0.73 6.54 -8.04
C LEU A 189 0.99 5.11 -7.60
N GLN A 190 1.42 4.89 -6.35
CA GLN A 190 1.63 3.55 -5.80
C GLN A 190 0.31 2.78 -5.72
N LEU A 191 -0.76 3.41 -5.23
CA LEU A 191 -2.09 2.81 -5.18
C LEU A 191 -2.60 2.45 -6.58
N ALA A 192 -2.43 3.36 -7.56
CA ALA A 192 -2.79 3.10 -8.95
C ALA A 192 -1.98 1.95 -9.56
N THR A 193 -0.68 1.87 -9.24
CA THR A 193 0.19 0.78 -9.70
C THR A 193 -0.25 -0.54 -9.11
N GLY A 194 -0.47 -0.61 -7.79
CA GLY A 194 -0.95 -1.82 -7.12
C GLY A 194 -2.33 -2.26 -7.61
N PHE A 195 -3.25 -1.31 -7.82
CA PHE A 195 -4.55 -1.60 -8.41
C PHE A 195 -4.43 -2.17 -9.82
N THR A 196 -3.59 -1.56 -10.67
CA THR A 196 -3.38 -2.00 -12.06
C THR A 196 -2.75 -3.39 -12.11
N VAL A 197 -1.74 -3.65 -11.30
CA VAL A 197 -1.08 -4.97 -11.23
C VAL A 197 -2.06 -6.03 -10.72
N GLY A 198 -2.77 -5.76 -9.62
CA GLY A 198 -3.78 -6.68 -9.08
C GLY A 198 -4.89 -6.97 -10.09
N PHE A 199 -5.41 -5.94 -10.78
CA PHE A 199 -6.41 -6.07 -11.83
C PHE A 199 -5.92 -6.94 -13.00
N LEU A 200 -4.71 -6.69 -13.50
CA LEU A 200 -4.14 -7.47 -14.59
C LEU A 200 -3.96 -8.94 -14.19
N VAL A 201 -3.45 -9.20 -12.99
CA VAL A 201 -3.27 -10.55 -12.47
C VAL A 201 -4.60 -11.28 -12.33
N TYR A 202 -5.63 -10.62 -11.79
CA TYR A 202 -6.95 -11.21 -11.66
C TYR A 202 -7.56 -11.53 -13.02
N GLN A 203 -7.48 -10.59 -13.95
CA GLN A 203 -8.11 -10.71 -15.26
C GLN A 203 -7.41 -11.75 -16.14
N ILE A 204 -6.07 -11.74 -16.17
CA ILE A 204 -5.26 -12.71 -16.92
C ILE A 204 -5.40 -14.10 -16.27
N GLY A 205 -5.31 -14.18 -14.94
CA GLY A 205 -5.44 -15.45 -14.24
C GLY A 205 -6.81 -16.08 -14.43
N THR A 206 -7.89 -15.29 -14.36
CA THR A 206 -9.27 -15.79 -14.57
C THR A 206 -9.51 -16.20 -16.02
N LEU A 207 -8.93 -15.47 -16.98
CA LEU A 207 -8.98 -15.84 -18.39
C LEU A 207 -8.30 -17.18 -18.65
N ILE A 208 -7.17 -17.46 -17.99
CA ILE A 208 -6.43 -18.72 -18.14
C ILE A 208 -7.16 -19.88 -17.45
N THR A 209 -7.71 -19.68 -16.26
CA THR A 209 -8.33 -20.78 -15.49
C THR A 209 -9.76 -21.09 -15.93
N THR A 210 -10.56 -20.06 -16.22
CA THR A 210 -12.01 -20.17 -16.38
C THR A 210 -12.45 -19.89 -17.82
N GLY A 211 -11.57 -19.33 -18.67
CA GLY A 211 -11.88 -18.99 -20.06
C GLY A 211 -12.84 -17.80 -20.23
N THR A 212 -13.26 -17.17 -19.12
CA THR A 212 -14.17 -16.03 -19.11
C THR A 212 -13.48 -14.80 -18.55
N ILE A 213 -14.03 -13.64 -18.88
CA ILE A 213 -13.60 -12.36 -18.31
C ILE A 213 -14.11 -12.29 -16.86
N GLY A 214 -13.21 -12.07 -15.90
CA GLY A 214 -13.56 -11.93 -14.48
C GLY A 214 -14.56 -10.82 -14.19
N ALA A 215 -15.30 -10.96 -13.07
CA ALA A 215 -16.28 -9.96 -12.65
C ALA A 215 -15.60 -8.60 -12.41
N GLY A 216 -16.23 -7.51 -12.85
CA GLY A 216 -15.69 -6.15 -12.64
C GLY A 216 -14.69 -5.67 -13.70
N PHE A 217 -14.50 -6.40 -14.80
CA PHE A 217 -13.60 -6.00 -15.90
C PHE A 217 -13.84 -4.57 -16.41
N LEU A 218 -15.09 -4.19 -16.64
CA LEU A 218 -15.43 -2.85 -17.14
C LEU A 218 -15.07 -1.76 -16.11
N GLY A 219 -15.34 -2.00 -14.83
CA GLY A 219 -15.00 -1.07 -13.74
C GLY A 219 -13.49 -0.95 -13.54
N GLY A 220 -12.76 -2.07 -13.59
CA GLY A 220 -11.30 -2.08 -13.51
C GLY A 220 -10.64 -1.41 -14.71
N LEU A 221 -11.15 -1.64 -15.92
CA LEU A 221 -10.66 -0.98 -17.14
C LEU A 221 -10.88 0.53 -17.07
N LEU A 222 -12.07 0.99 -16.64
CA LEU A 222 -12.35 2.42 -16.44
C LEU A 222 -11.43 3.02 -15.38
N ALA A 223 -11.18 2.34 -14.27
CA ALA A 223 -10.28 2.80 -13.22
C ALA A 223 -8.83 2.93 -13.72
N VAL A 224 -8.32 1.93 -14.46
CA VAL A 224 -6.97 1.96 -15.06
C VAL A 224 -6.86 3.08 -16.09
N ILE A 225 -7.88 3.28 -16.93
CA ILE A 225 -7.93 4.39 -17.90
C ILE A 225 -7.92 5.74 -17.17
N CYS A 226 -8.72 5.89 -16.11
CA CYS A 226 -8.71 7.09 -15.28
C CYS A 226 -7.33 7.36 -14.66
N PHE A 227 -6.66 6.34 -14.11
CA PHE A 227 -5.31 6.48 -13.59
C PHE A 227 -4.31 6.90 -14.67
N ALA A 228 -4.37 6.28 -15.86
CA ALA A 228 -3.53 6.62 -16.99
C ALA A 228 -3.74 8.08 -17.45
N ILE A 229 -4.99 8.54 -17.50
CA ILE A 229 -5.34 9.94 -17.84
C ILE A 229 -4.80 10.90 -16.78
N ILE A 230 -4.99 10.60 -15.49
CA ILE A 230 -4.52 11.45 -14.39
C ILE A 230 -3.00 11.57 -14.42
N ILE A 231 -2.28 10.46 -14.56
CA ILE A 231 -0.81 10.44 -14.61
C ILE A 231 -0.31 11.23 -15.83
N THR A 232 -0.93 11.01 -17.00
CA THR A 232 -0.54 11.70 -18.23
C THR A 232 -0.85 13.20 -18.15
N SER A 233 -1.98 13.58 -17.57
CA SER A 233 -2.39 14.96 -17.28
C SER A 233 -1.38 15.67 -16.39
N ILE A 234 -0.97 15.05 -15.29
CA ILE A 234 0.04 15.59 -14.37
C ILE A 234 1.38 15.74 -15.08
N ALA A 235 1.79 14.74 -15.87
CA ALA A 235 3.03 14.80 -16.65
C ALA A 235 3.03 15.94 -17.68
N ILE A 236 1.90 16.17 -18.38
CA ILE A 236 1.77 17.27 -19.34
C ILE A 236 1.75 18.62 -18.63
N ARG A 237 1.04 18.75 -17.50
CA ARG A 237 1.00 19.99 -16.71
C ARG A 237 2.38 20.39 -16.18
N ASN A 238 3.13 19.43 -15.63
CA ASN A 238 4.48 19.66 -15.16
C ASN A 238 5.42 20.05 -16.31
N LYS A 239 5.33 19.38 -17.47
CA LYS A 239 6.09 19.76 -18.68
C LYS A 239 5.77 21.19 -19.15
N LYS A 240 4.50 21.61 -19.12
CA LYS A 240 4.09 22.97 -19.53
C LYS A 240 4.60 24.04 -18.57
N GLN A 241 4.56 23.80 -17.25
CA GLN A 241 5.13 24.73 -16.27
C GLN A 241 6.65 24.91 -16.47
N ILE A 242 7.37 23.82 -16.68
CA ILE A 242 8.82 23.87 -16.97
C ILE A 242 9.10 24.64 -18.27
N ALA A 243 8.29 24.43 -19.32
CA ALA A 243 8.45 25.14 -20.59
C ALA A 243 8.14 26.65 -20.49
N LEU A 244 7.25 27.07 -19.58
CA LEU A 244 6.94 28.48 -19.32
C LEU A 244 8.05 29.17 -18.51
N GLU A 245 8.61 28.51 -17.50
CA GLU A 245 9.78 29.01 -16.77
C GLU A 245 11.01 29.16 -17.68
N TYR A 246 11.14 28.29 -18.70
CA TYR A 246 12.20 28.40 -19.70
C TYR A 246 12.04 29.60 -20.64
N LYS A 247 10.81 30.10 -20.87
CA LYS A 247 10.55 31.26 -21.72
C LYS A 247 10.74 32.61 -21.02
N MET A 248 10.78 32.62 -19.68
CA MET A 248 10.94 33.84 -18.86
C MET A 248 12.36 34.02 -18.29
N SER A 249 13.30 33.12 -18.62
CA SER A 249 14.72 33.14 -18.23
C SER A 249 15.60 33.21 -19.46
#